data_AF-A0A7I0EJF0-F1
#
_entry.id   AF-A0A7I0EJF0-F1
#
_cell.length_a   1.000
_cell.length_b   1.000
_cell.length_c   1.000
_cell.angle_alpha   90.00
_cell.angle_beta   90.00
_cell.angle_gamma   90.00
#
_symmetry.space_group_name_H-M   'P 1'
#
loop_
_entity.id
_entity.type
_entity.pdbx_description
1 polymer ?
#
loop_
_entity_poly.entity_id
_entity_poly.type
_entity_poly.pdbx_seq_one_letter_code
_entity_poly.pdbx_strand_id
1 'polypeptide(L)'
;MGYFLAPATSAALSRLAAVDGSPGSAPLDRIQAIRSLLLELDADPATLVGVRDALRVGQSWDEISDAAELKPAAAKWRWSGTDAEIASRQAAGRKRAARPSAVPTDLPGLSVSEAAAKLGVTAQAIYLQLSRGKVSGRTIELPDGRSYKRVFLDGDPDARLDRVEPAADNIPTQPSTSSPDAH
;
A
#
# COMPACT_ATOMS: atom_id res chain seq x y z
N MET A 1 7.29 -18.60 40.23
CA MET A 1 7.58 -18.86 38.80
C MET A 1 6.84 -17.80 38.01
N GLY A 2 7.55 -16.83 37.43
CA GLY A 2 6.93 -15.87 36.52
C GLY A 2 6.71 -16.53 35.16
N TYR A 3 5.55 -16.34 34.56
CA TYR A 3 5.31 -16.76 33.17
C TYR A 3 6.04 -15.80 32.22
N PHE A 4 6.57 -16.32 31.12
CA PHE A 4 7.28 -15.50 30.13
C PHE A 4 6.32 -14.65 29.28
N LEU A 5 5.11 -15.15 29.03
CA LEU A 5 4.08 -14.46 28.25
C LEU A 5 3.51 -13.25 29.01
N ALA A 6 3.13 -12.22 28.26
CA ALA A 6 2.36 -11.13 28.82
C ALA A 6 0.99 -11.62 29.36
N PRO A 7 0.40 -10.94 30.36
CA PRO A 7 -0.89 -11.34 30.93
C PRO A 7 -2.01 -11.47 29.89
N ALA A 8 -2.06 -10.58 28.89
CA ALA A 8 -3.06 -10.62 27.83
C ALA A 8 -2.95 -11.87 26.95
N THR A 9 -1.74 -12.23 26.55
CA THR A 9 -1.44 -13.44 25.78
C THR A 9 -1.73 -14.70 26.56
N SER A 10 -1.34 -14.73 27.84
CA SER A 10 -1.65 -15.86 28.73
C SER A 10 -3.17 -16.03 28.87
N ALA A 11 -3.92 -14.95 29.04
CA ALA A 11 -5.38 -14.99 29.09
C ALA A 11 -5.99 -15.46 27.77
N ALA A 12 -5.45 -15.04 26.61
CA ALA A 12 -5.91 -15.50 25.30
C ALA A 12 -5.63 -16.99 25.07
N LEU A 13 -4.46 -17.47 25.50
CA LEU A 13 -4.09 -18.88 25.43
C LEU A 13 -5.03 -19.73 26.30
N SER A 14 -5.31 -19.30 27.53
CA SER A 14 -6.28 -19.97 28.42
C SER A 14 -7.68 -20.00 27.82
N ARG A 15 -8.13 -18.92 27.17
CA ARG A 15 -9.42 -18.89 26.46
C ARG A 15 -9.47 -19.89 25.31
N LEU A 16 -8.42 -19.97 24.48
CA LEU A 16 -8.37 -20.95 23.40
C LEU A 16 -8.41 -22.39 23.95
N ALA A 17 -7.63 -22.67 24.99
CA ALA A 17 -7.64 -23.99 25.63
C ALA A 17 -9.02 -24.37 26.19
N ALA A 18 -9.75 -23.40 26.76
CA ALA A 18 -11.12 -23.64 27.25
C ALA A 18 -12.11 -23.94 26.10
N VAL A 19 -11.99 -23.24 24.96
CA VAL A 19 -12.83 -23.49 23.78
C VAL A 19 -12.52 -24.85 23.14
N ASP A 20 -11.24 -25.23 23.07
CA ASP A 20 -10.79 -26.52 22.56
C ASP A 20 -11.27 -27.69 23.43
N GLY A 21 -11.20 -27.53 24.76
CA GLY A 21 -11.66 -28.51 25.73
C GLY A 21 -13.18 -28.62 25.89
N SER A 22 -13.98 -27.74 25.30
CA SER A 22 -15.43 -27.74 25.41
C SER A 22 -16.09 -28.53 24.26
N PRO A 23 -16.74 -29.67 24.54
CA PRO A 23 -17.44 -30.43 23.52
C PRO A 23 -18.61 -29.60 22.96
N GLY A 24 -18.64 -29.41 21.64
CA GLY A 24 -19.73 -28.68 20.98
C GLY A 24 -19.50 -27.18 20.82
N SER A 25 -18.31 -26.65 21.13
CA SER A 25 -17.95 -25.26 20.82
C SER A 25 -18.35 -24.87 19.39
N ALA A 26 -19.07 -23.76 19.24
CA ALA A 26 -19.54 -23.32 17.94
C ALA A 26 -18.35 -23.04 17.00
N PRO A 27 -18.45 -23.31 15.68
CA PRO A 27 -17.35 -23.08 14.75
C PRO A 27 -16.80 -21.64 14.78
N LEU A 28 -17.67 -20.63 14.96
CA LEU A 28 -17.27 -19.24 15.04
C LEU A 28 -16.45 -18.92 16.30
N ASP A 29 -16.79 -19.52 17.44
CA ASP A 29 -16.05 -19.32 18.69
C ASP A 29 -14.62 -19.85 18.60
N ARG A 30 -14.44 -20.98 17.89
CA ARG A 30 -13.11 -21.54 17.61
C ARG A 30 -12.27 -20.57 16.77
N ILE A 31 -12.86 -20.02 15.70
CA ILE A 31 -12.18 -19.05 14.83
C ILE A 31 -11.83 -17.79 15.61
N GLN A 32 -12.76 -17.26 16.42
CA GLN A 32 -12.53 -16.06 17.22
C GLN A 32 -11.44 -16.27 18.27
N ALA A 33 -11.42 -17.41 18.96
CA ALA A 33 -10.40 -17.74 19.95
C ALA A 33 -9.00 -17.85 19.31
N ILE A 34 -8.89 -18.56 18.18
CA ILE A 34 -7.63 -18.67 17.43
C ILE A 34 -7.15 -17.29 16.97
N ARG A 35 -8.03 -16.49 16.36
CA ARG A 35 -7.69 -15.15 15.88
C ARG A 35 -7.26 -14.22 17.01
N SER A 36 -7.91 -14.34 18.17
CA SER A 36 -7.55 -13.56 19.36
C SER A 36 -6.16 -13.94 19.87
N LEU A 37 -5.85 -15.23 19.97
CA LEU A 37 -4.52 -15.68 20.40
C LEU A 37 -3.42 -15.23 19.42
N LEU A 38 -3.66 -15.35 18.11
CA LEU A 38 -2.69 -14.90 17.10
C LEU A 38 -2.39 -13.40 17.21
N LEU A 39 -3.40 -12.58 17.51
CA LEU A 39 -3.22 -11.14 17.70
C LEU A 39 -2.36 -10.83 18.92
N GLU A 40 -2.62 -11.49 20.05
CA GLU A 40 -1.84 -11.28 21.28
C GLU A 40 -0.40 -11.79 21.12
N LEU A 41 -0.20 -12.96 20.49
CA LEU A 41 1.14 -13.50 20.23
C LEU A 41 1.99 -12.58 19.32
N ASP A 42 1.39 -11.96 18.30
CA ASP A 42 2.13 -11.03 17.41
C ASP A 42 2.54 -9.74 18.15
N ALA A 43 1.85 -9.38 19.22
CA ALA A 43 2.13 -8.22 20.05
C ALA A 43 2.94 -8.54 21.33
N ASP A 44 3.16 -9.82 21.65
CA ASP A 44 3.73 -10.22 22.93
C ASP A 44 5.23 -9.80 23.03
N PRO A 45 5.64 -9.08 24.09
CA PRO A 45 7.03 -8.69 24.29
C PRO A 45 7.98 -9.89 24.50
N ALA A 46 7.46 -11.05 24.89
CA ALA A 46 8.25 -12.20 25.30
C ALA A 46 9.15 -12.76 24.19
N THR A 47 8.73 -12.68 22.92
CA THR A 47 9.59 -13.07 21.80
C THR A 47 10.85 -12.19 21.75
N LEU A 48 10.71 -10.88 21.90
CA LEU A 48 11.87 -9.98 21.88
C LEU A 48 12.74 -10.13 23.14
N VAL A 49 12.13 -10.38 24.30
CA VAL A 49 12.86 -10.72 25.54
C VAL A 49 13.69 -11.99 25.34
N GLY A 50 13.08 -13.06 24.81
CA GLY A 50 13.78 -14.32 24.54
C GLY A 50 14.95 -14.16 23.56
N VAL A 51 14.78 -13.39 22.48
CA VAL A 51 15.87 -13.08 21.53
C VAL A 51 17.00 -12.33 22.20
N ARG A 52 16.69 -11.37 23.09
CA ARG A 52 17.72 -10.62 23.83
C ARG A 52 18.46 -11.49 24.83
N ASP A 53 17.75 -12.39 25.50
CA ASP A 53 18.33 -13.30 26.46
C ASP A 53 19.25 -14.32 25.76
N ALA A 54 18.81 -14.85 24.61
CA ALA A 54 19.62 -15.69 23.72
C ALA A 54 20.94 -15.01 23.31
N LEU A 55 20.87 -13.77 22.81
CA LEU A 55 22.06 -13.00 22.45
C LEU A 55 22.97 -12.74 23.66
N ARG A 56 22.40 -12.50 24.86
CA ARG A 56 23.17 -12.25 26.08
C ARG A 56 23.95 -13.47 26.56
N VAL A 57 23.40 -14.68 26.36
CA VAL A 57 24.09 -15.94 26.67
C VAL A 57 25.01 -16.42 25.54
N GLY A 58 25.16 -15.62 24.48
CA GLY A 58 26.12 -15.88 23.39
C GLY A 58 25.58 -16.70 22.23
N GLN A 59 24.26 -16.95 22.15
CA GLN A 59 23.68 -17.59 20.97
C GLN A 59 23.79 -16.67 19.75
N SER A 60 24.00 -17.29 18.61
CA SER A 60 24.14 -16.65 17.32
C SER A 60 22.78 -16.31 16.71
N TRP A 61 22.80 -15.38 15.76
CA TRP A 61 21.60 -15.06 14.97
C TRP A 61 21.11 -16.23 14.11
N ASP A 62 22.00 -17.17 13.75
CA ASP A 62 21.62 -18.34 12.97
C ASP A 62 20.80 -19.29 13.84
N GLU A 63 21.26 -19.60 15.07
CA GLU A 63 20.50 -20.39 16.05
C GLU A 63 19.15 -19.76 16.41
N ILE A 64 19.12 -18.43 16.61
CA ILE A 64 17.88 -17.69 16.89
C ILE A 64 16.92 -17.76 15.69
N SER A 65 17.43 -17.65 14.47
CA SER A 65 16.60 -17.70 13.27
C SER A 65 16.05 -19.10 13.00
N ASP A 66 16.85 -20.13 13.28
CA ASP A 66 16.43 -21.52 13.18
C ASP A 66 15.32 -21.83 14.18
N ALA A 67 15.48 -21.41 15.44
CA ALA A 67 14.45 -21.57 16.47
C ALA A 67 13.15 -20.82 16.17
N ALA A 68 13.24 -19.73 15.39
CA ALA A 68 12.10 -18.92 14.97
C ALA A 68 11.50 -19.35 13.63
N GLU A 69 12.08 -20.34 12.95
CA GLU A 69 11.73 -20.73 11.59
C GLU A 69 11.79 -19.55 10.59
N LEU A 70 12.77 -18.66 10.77
CA LEU A 70 13.00 -17.50 9.93
C LEU A 70 14.35 -17.60 9.22
N LYS A 71 14.49 -16.90 8.10
CA LYS A 71 15.82 -16.68 7.52
C LYS A 71 16.65 -15.77 8.44
N PRO A 72 17.98 -15.97 8.59
CA PRO A 72 18.83 -15.14 9.46
C PRO A 72 18.70 -13.63 9.21
N ALA A 73 18.63 -13.22 7.94
CA ALA A 73 18.44 -11.82 7.57
C ALA A 73 17.08 -11.26 8.02
N ALA A 74 16.02 -12.08 8.00
CA ALA A 74 14.69 -11.68 8.45
C ALA A 74 14.64 -11.58 9.99
N ALA A 75 15.26 -12.51 10.71
CA ALA A 75 15.37 -12.45 12.18
C ALA A 75 16.13 -11.19 12.63
N LYS A 76 17.31 -10.92 12.02
CA LYS A 76 18.07 -9.68 12.26
C LYS A 76 17.24 -8.44 11.93
N TRP A 77 16.59 -8.41 10.76
CA TRP A 77 15.73 -7.28 10.38
C TRP A 77 14.54 -7.10 11.31
N ARG A 78 14.03 -8.15 11.97
CA ARG A 78 12.87 -8.05 12.87
C ARG A 78 13.27 -7.62 14.28
N TRP A 79 14.42 -8.07 14.79
CA TRP A 79 14.76 -7.97 16.21
C TRP A 79 16.09 -7.30 16.55
N SER A 80 16.93 -6.98 15.57
CA SER A 80 18.12 -6.16 15.81
C SER A 80 17.74 -4.70 16.05
N GLY A 81 18.48 -4.01 16.92
CA GLY A 81 18.31 -2.60 17.23
C GLY A 81 17.60 -2.33 18.57
N THR A 82 17.30 -1.05 18.81
CA THR A 82 16.62 -0.56 20.01
C THR A 82 15.11 -0.85 19.98
N ASP A 83 14.46 -0.81 21.15
CA ASP A 83 13.01 -0.97 21.26
C ASP A 83 12.24 0.03 20.39
N ALA A 84 12.69 1.28 20.34
CA ALA A 84 12.06 2.33 19.53
C ALA A 84 12.15 2.01 18.02
N GLU A 85 13.30 1.55 17.54
CA GLU A 85 13.48 1.18 16.13
C GLU A 85 12.66 -0.05 15.74
N ILE A 86 12.56 -1.03 16.64
CA ILE A 86 11.76 -2.25 16.42
C ILE A 86 10.27 -1.90 16.41
N ALA A 87 9.80 -1.14 17.41
CA ALA A 87 8.41 -0.71 17.50
C ALA A 87 8.00 0.13 16.28
N SER A 88 8.88 1.02 15.80
CA SER A 88 8.67 1.81 14.58
C SER A 88 8.49 0.93 13.34
N ARG A 89 9.37 -0.07 13.15
CA ARG A 89 9.26 -1.05 12.04
C ARG A 89 7.95 -1.84 12.11
N GLN A 90 7.56 -2.32 13.28
CA GLN A 90 6.32 -3.08 13.47
C GLN A 90 5.08 -2.22 13.22
N ALA A 91 5.06 -0.98 13.72
CA ALA A 91 3.99 -0.03 13.45
C ALA A 91 3.86 0.29 11.95
N ALA A 92 4.98 0.49 11.25
CA ALA A 92 4.99 0.70 9.81
C ALA A 92 4.46 -0.52 9.03
N GLY A 93 4.79 -1.74 9.46
CA GLY A 93 4.25 -2.98 8.92
C GLY A 93 2.73 -3.09 9.09
N ARG A 94 2.23 -2.86 10.31
CA ARG A 94 0.78 -2.87 10.62
C ARG A 94 0.01 -1.83 9.80
N LYS A 95 0.55 -0.62 9.64
CA LYS A 95 -0.04 0.43 8.80
C LYS A 95 -0.17 0.03 7.33
N ARG A 96 0.72 -0.82 6.81
CA ARG A 96 0.64 -1.33 5.42
C ARG A 96 -0.42 -2.42 5.31
N ALA A 97 -0.50 -3.34 6.27
CA ALA A 97 -1.45 -4.45 6.28
C ALA A 97 -2.90 -4.00 6.50
N ALA A 98 -3.14 -2.93 7.26
CA ALA A 98 -4.47 -2.41 7.54
C ALA A 98 -5.10 -1.61 6.38
N ARG A 99 -4.38 -1.38 5.28
CA ARG A 99 -4.94 -0.67 4.12
C ARG A 99 -5.91 -1.60 3.39
N PRO A 100 -7.18 -1.20 3.19
CA PRO A 100 -8.07 -1.91 2.29
C PRO A 100 -7.39 -2.04 0.93
N SER A 101 -7.19 -3.27 0.46
CA SER A 101 -6.55 -3.57 -0.82
C SER A 101 -7.44 -3.18 -2.03
N ALA A 102 -8.63 -2.65 -1.80
CA ALA A 102 -9.52 -2.21 -2.86
C ALA A 102 -9.02 -0.88 -3.44
N VAL A 103 -8.57 -0.94 -4.70
CA VAL A 103 -8.46 0.24 -5.55
C VAL A 103 -9.88 0.83 -5.68
N PRO A 104 -10.09 2.11 -5.38
CA PRO A 104 -11.40 2.74 -5.58
C PRO A 104 -11.77 2.66 -7.07
N THR A 105 -12.91 2.03 -7.38
CA THR A 105 -13.35 1.76 -8.76
C THR A 105 -13.93 2.98 -9.45
N ASP A 106 -14.40 3.96 -8.66
CA ASP A 106 -15.19 5.09 -9.17
C ASP A 106 -14.34 6.35 -9.41
N LEU A 107 -13.02 6.20 -9.46
CA LEU A 107 -12.15 7.33 -9.78
C LEU A 107 -12.22 7.64 -11.28
N PRO A 108 -12.25 8.91 -11.68
CA PRO A 108 -12.27 9.25 -13.10
C PRO A 108 -10.93 8.93 -13.78
N GLY A 109 -10.99 8.67 -15.09
CA GLY A 109 -9.85 8.20 -15.90
C GLY A 109 -9.45 6.75 -15.61
N LEU A 110 -8.40 6.27 -16.26
CA LEU A 110 -7.89 4.90 -16.13
C LEU A 110 -6.66 4.86 -15.19
N SER A 111 -6.45 3.77 -14.46
CA SER A 111 -5.12 3.50 -13.89
C SER A 111 -4.11 3.29 -15.01
N VAL A 112 -2.81 3.41 -14.69
CA VAL A 112 -1.72 3.16 -15.65
C VAL A 112 -1.81 1.74 -16.22
N SER A 113 -2.15 0.74 -15.39
CA SER A 113 -2.35 -0.64 -15.82
C SER A 113 -3.56 -0.80 -16.74
N GLU A 114 -4.68 -0.14 -16.45
CA GLU A 114 -5.88 -0.18 -17.30
C GLU A 114 -5.64 0.51 -18.65
N ALA A 115 -4.94 1.65 -18.65
CA ALA A 115 -4.54 2.34 -19.88
C ALA A 115 -3.57 1.50 -20.72
N ALA A 116 -2.60 0.85 -20.07
CA ALA A 116 -1.67 -0.07 -20.72
C ALA A 116 -2.39 -1.24 -21.40
N ALA A 117 -3.32 -1.87 -20.68
CA ALA A 117 -4.15 -2.95 -21.22
C ALA A 117 -5.01 -2.47 -22.40
N LYS A 118 -5.65 -1.30 -22.28
CA LYS A 118 -6.51 -0.75 -23.34
C LYS A 118 -5.74 -0.36 -24.61
N LEU A 119 -4.50 0.10 -24.47
CA LEU A 119 -3.64 0.48 -25.59
C LEU A 119 -2.73 -0.67 -26.09
N GLY A 120 -2.77 -1.84 -25.47
CA GLY A 120 -1.93 -2.98 -25.83
C GLY A 120 -0.43 -2.73 -25.63
N VAL A 121 -0.06 -1.88 -24.66
CA VAL A 121 1.34 -1.51 -24.37
C VAL A 121 1.70 -1.85 -22.91
N THR A 122 2.98 -1.70 -22.56
CA THR A 122 3.43 -1.88 -21.17
C THR A 122 3.11 -0.65 -20.31
N ALA A 123 2.98 -0.83 -19.00
CA ALA A 123 2.82 0.28 -18.05
C ALA A 123 3.97 1.31 -18.16
N GLN A 124 5.18 0.84 -18.44
CA GLN A 124 6.34 1.71 -18.67
C GLN A 124 6.17 2.59 -19.91
N ALA A 125 5.56 2.07 -20.98
CA ALA A 125 5.25 2.85 -22.17
C ALA A 125 4.23 3.97 -21.87
N ILE A 126 3.24 3.70 -21.00
CA ILE A 126 2.28 4.73 -20.54
C ILE A 126 2.99 5.83 -19.75
N TYR A 127 3.88 5.49 -18.81
CA TYR A 127 4.67 6.50 -18.08
C TYR A 127 5.51 7.37 -19.02
N LEU A 128 6.08 6.77 -20.06
CA LEU A 128 6.84 7.48 -21.09
C LEU A 128 5.95 8.37 -21.97
N GLN A 129 4.72 7.96 -22.24
CA GLN A 129 3.75 8.78 -22.97
C GLN A 129 3.25 9.96 -22.14
N LEU A 130 3.01 9.76 -20.84
CA LEU A 130 2.69 10.82 -19.88
C LEU A 130 3.80 11.86 -19.81
N SER A 131 5.06 11.43 -19.67
CA SER A 131 6.20 12.37 -19.60
C SER A 131 6.44 13.13 -20.90
N ARG A 132 6.05 12.55 -22.04
CA ARG A 132 6.11 13.18 -23.37
C ARG A 132 4.86 14.00 -23.72
N GLY A 133 3.90 14.13 -22.80
CA GLY A 133 2.65 14.85 -23.03
C GLY A 133 1.75 14.24 -24.10
N LYS A 134 1.97 12.98 -24.48
CA LYS A 134 1.15 12.28 -25.49
C LYS A 134 -0.19 11.79 -24.94
N VAL A 135 -0.27 11.66 -23.62
CA VAL A 135 -1.46 11.25 -22.88
C VAL A 135 -1.55 12.13 -21.65
N SER A 136 -2.75 12.53 -21.27
CA SER A 136 -2.97 13.35 -20.07
C SER A 136 -3.02 12.48 -18.83
N GLY A 137 -2.45 12.96 -17.73
CA GLY A 137 -2.54 12.26 -16.44
C GLY A 137 -2.61 13.21 -15.27
N ARG A 138 -3.44 12.87 -14.28
CA ARG A 138 -3.56 13.59 -13.02
C ARG A 138 -3.36 12.66 -11.83
N THR A 139 -2.89 13.24 -10.74
CA THR A 139 -2.96 12.59 -9.43
C THR A 139 -4.30 12.99 -8.81
N ILE A 140 -5.12 12.02 -8.43
CA ILE A 140 -6.33 12.27 -7.64
C ILE A 140 -6.02 11.92 -6.19
N GLU A 141 -6.22 12.87 -5.29
CA GLU A 141 -6.10 12.67 -3.85
C GLU A 141 -7.48 12.44 -3.26
N LEU A 142 -7.65 11.35 -2.51
CA LEU A 142 -8.88 11.04 -1.80
C LEU A 142 -8.92 11.75 -0.44
N PRO A 143 -10.11 11.93 0.16
CA PRO A 143 -10.27 12.49 1.50
C PRO A 143 -9.52 11.73 2.60
N ASP A 144 -9.18 10.46 2.36
CA ASP A 144 -8.38 9.61 3.26
C ASP A 144 -6.86 9.77 3.06
N GLY A 145 -6.43 10.69 2.20
CA GLY A 145 -5.03 10.98 1.91
C GLY A 145 -4.35 9.99 0.95
N ARG A 146 -5.10 9.09 0.30
CA ARG A 146 -4.55 8.23 -0.76
C ARG A 146 -4.49 8.99 -2.08
N SER A 147 -3.37 8.87 -2.79
CA SER A 147 -3.18 9.52 -4.09
C SER A 147 -3.04 8.47 -5.20
N TYR A 148 -3.81 8.61 -6.27
CA TYR A 148 -3.84 7.68 -7.40
C TYR A 148 -3.48 8.39 -8.71
N LYS A 149 -2.59 7.78 -9.50
CA LYS A 149 -2.32 8.23 -10.87
C LYS A 149 -3.43 7.76 -11.81
N ARG A 150 -4.06 8.72 -12.48
CA ARG A 150 -5.13 8.48 -13.46
C ARG A 150 -4.74 9.04 -14.82
N VAL A 151 -5.03 8.27 -15.86
CA VAL A 151 -4.64 8.47 -17.25
C VAL A 151 -5.91 8.70 -18.06
N PHE A 152 -5.91 9.76 -18.86
CA PHE A 152 -7.03 10.20 -19.68
C PHE A 152 -6.63 10.07 -21.14
N LEU A 153 -7.32 9.22 -21.88
CA LEU A 153 -7.07 8.99 -23.31
C LEU A 153 -7.91 9.96 -24.15
N ASP A 154 -7.44 10.30 -25.35
CA ASP A 154 -8.19 11.15 -26.28
C ASP A 154 -9.57 10.54 -26.58
N GLY A 155 -10.63 11.32 -26.33
CA GLY A 155 -12.03 10.89 -26.46
C GLY A 155 -12.74 10.58 -25.14
N ASP A 156 -12.06 10.64 -24.00
CA ASP A 156 -12.67 10.58 -22.67
C ASP A 156 -13.40 11.92 -22.36
N PRO A 157 -14.66 11.93 -21.91
CA PRO A 157 -15.36 13.16 -21.53
C PRO A 157 -14.60 13.99 -20.49
N ASP A 158 -13.85 13.34 -19.59
CA ASP A 158 -13.05 14.01 -18.57
C ASP A 158 -11.69 14.50 -19.09
N ALA A 159 -11.26 14.10 -20.29
CA ALA A 159 -10.02 14.60 -20.91
C ALA A 159 -10.15 16.04 -21.44
N ARG A 160 -11.38 16.53 -21.65
CA ARG A 160 -11.66 17.83 -22.30
C ARG A 160 -11.60 19.04 -21.38
N LEU A 161 -11.58 18.87 -20.06
CA LEU A 161 -11.64 20.00 -19.12
C LEU A 161 -10.40 20.90 -19.10
N ASP A 162 -9.28 20.47 -19.72
CA ASP A 162 -8.02 21.24 -19.77
C ASP A 162 -7.58 21.66 -21.18
N ARG A 163 -8.38 21.40 -22.23
CA ARG A 163 -8.06 22.00 -23.53
C ARG A 163 -8.49 23.46 -23.50
N VAL A 164 -7.55 24.36 -23.22
CA VAL A 164 -7.70 25.78 -23.57
C VAL A 164 -8.08 25.82 -25.05
N GLU A 165 -9.33 26.17 -25.33
CA GLU A 165 -9.76 26.40 -26.71
C GLU A 165 -8.88 27.51 -27.28
N PRO A 166 -8.23 27.31 -28.44
CA PRO A 166 -7.61 28.43 -29.13
C PRO A 166 -8.75 29.39 -29.47
N ALA A 167 -8.69 30.59 -28.89
CA ALA A 167 -9.64 31.66 -29.15
C ALA A 167 -9.85 31.79 -30.66
N ALA A 168 -11.08 31.49 -31.10
CA ALA A 168 -11.54 31.85 -32.43
C ALA A 168 -11.63 33.37 -32.46
N ASP A 169 -10.55 34.04 -32.88
CA ASP A 169 -10.58 35.38 -33.48
C ASP A 169 -9.17 35.79 -33.90
N ASN A 170 -8.90 35.65 -35.20
CA ASN A 170 -8.07 36.60 -35.95
C ASN A 170 -8.21 36.25 -37.44
N ILE A 171 -9.28 36.75 -38.05
CA ILE A 171 -9.33 36.95 -39.50
C ILE A 171 -8.36 38.10 -39.79
N PRO A 172 -7.25 37.90 -40.53
CA PRO A 172 -6.43 39.01 -40.96
C PRO A 172 -7.19 39.73 -42.09
N THR A 173 -7.84 40.84 -41.73
CA THR A 173 -8.17 41.88 -42.71
C THR A 173 -6.88 42.59 -43.07
N GLN A 174 -6.61 42.80 -44.38
CA GLN A 174 -5.91 43.94 -45.02
C GLN A 174 -5.45 43.52 -46.45
N PRO A 175 -5.17 44.46 -47.37
CA PRO A 175 -5.99 45.58 -47.80
C PRO A 175 -6.12 45.67 -49.34
N SER A 176 -7.07 46.48 -49.79
CA SER A 176 -7.39 46.80 -51.17
C SER A 176 -6.19 47.35 -51.97
N THR A 177 -5.82 46.70 -53.07
CA THR A 177 -4.99 47.33 -54.11
C THR A 177 -5.88 47.86 -55.22
N SER A 178 -6.18 49.16 -55.15
CA SER A 178 -6.67 49.94 -56.28
C SER A 178 -5.47 50.39 -57.11
N SER A 179 -5.29 49.83 -58.31
CA SER A 179 -4.49 50.46 -59.36
C SER A 179 -5.39 51.35 -60.21
N PRO A 180 -5.04 52.61 -60.46
CA PRO A 180 -5.71 53.45 -61.44
C PRO A 180 -5.03 53.33 -62.81
N ASP A 181 -5.84 53.11 -63.85
CA ASP A 181 -5.49 53.47 -65.23
C ASP A 181 -5.59 54.99 -65.42
N ALA A 182 -4.60 55.59 -66.08
CA ALA A 182 -4.76 56.50 -67.22
C ALA A 182 -3.47 57.31 -67.49
N HIS A 183 -2.77 57.00 -68.60
CA HIS A 183 -2.67 57.91 -69.75
C HIS A 183 -2.08 57.21 -70.98
#